data_AF-A0A7C1PV70-F1
#
_entry.id   AF-A0A7C1PV70-F1
#
_cell.length_a   1.000
_cell.length_b   1.000
_cell.length_c   1.000
_cell.angle_alpha   90.00
_cell.angle_beta   90.00
_cell.angle_gamma   90.00
#
_symmetry.space_group_name_H-M   'P 1'
#
loop_
_entity.id
_entity.type
_entity.pdbx_description
1 polymer ?
#
loop_
_entity_poly.entity_id
_entity_poly.type
_entity_poly.pdbx_seq_one_letter_code
_entity_poly.pdbx_strand_id
1 'polypeptide(L)'
;VYSIGLPSSGLARDNRLPKNRQNVAAITVGVDPRVELIGIVFRLAGSPEFNDGRIRSYVKDVEQHFREFDGHPVVKMAARLRNTRQMSSDGPMSLSVYIDHDLLPTRSSMNSSRPMVRCTKKASIHAKP
;
A
#
# COMPACT_ATOMS: atom_id res chain seq x y z
N VAL A 1 59.61 -25.35 -15.20
CA VAL A 1 59.17 -25.17 -13.79
C VAL A 1 58.15 -24.05 -13.82
N TYR A 2 56.84 -24.21 -13.65
CA TYR A 2 56.05 -25.17 -12.87
C TYR A 2 54.75 -25.51 -13.60
N SER A 3 54.34 -26.77 -13.50
CA SER A 3 53.01 -27.27 -13.84
C SER A 3 52.09 -27.08 -12.64
N ILE A 4 50.88 -26.57 -12.85
CA ILE A 4 49.77 -26.74 -11.90
C ILE A 4 48.61 -27.37 -12.66
N GLY A 5 48.50 -28.69 -12.52
CA GLY A 5 47.29 -29.43 -12.87
C GLY A 5 46.20 -29.13 -11.83
N LEU A 6 45.03 -28.78 -12.32
CA LEU A 6 43.79 -28.78 -11.54
C LEU A 6 43.26 -30.22 -11.49
N PRO A 7 43.21 -30.89 -10.32
CA PRO A 7 42.41 -32.09 -10.19
C PRO A 7 40.93 -31.69 -10.10
N SER A 8 40.18 -32.15 -11.10
CA SER A 8 38.75 -32.41 -10.99
C SER A 8 38.53 -33.44 -9.89
N SER A 9 37.86 -33.04 -8.81
CA SER A 9 37.31 -33.98 -7.83
C SER A 9 36.09 -33.34 -7.20
N GLY A 10 34.93 -33.87 -7.61
CA GLY A 10 33.64 -33.41 -7.19
C GLY A 10 33.40 -33.60 -5.70
N LEU A 11 32.67 -32.64 -5.14
CA LEU A 11 31.63 -32.92 -4.18
C LEU A 11 30.47 -31.99 -4.56
N ALA A 12 29.52 -32.53 -5.32
CA ALA A 12 28.19 -31.96 -5.38
C ALA A 12 27.68 -31.91 -3.95
N ARG A 13 27.69 -30.71 -3.35
CA ARG A 13 26.98 -30.49 -2.11
C ARG A 13 25.50 -30.62 -2.46
N ASP A 14 24.94 -31.77 -2.09
CA ASP A 14 23.51 -31.95 -1.93
C ASP A 14 23.02 -30.88 -0.94
N ASN A 15 22.69 -29.70 -1.45
CA ASN A 15 21.91 -28.70 -0.73
C ASN A 15 20.47 -29.20 -0.68
N ARG A 16 20.27 -30.32 0.03
CA ARG A 16 18.96 -30.76 0.47
C ARG A 16 18.54 -29.77 1.55
N LEU A 17 17.94 -28.66 1.11
CA LEU A 17 17.30 -27.68 1.99
C LEU A 17 16.47 -28.45 3.01
N PRO A 18 16.65 -28.22 4.32
CA PRO A 18 15.91 -28.95 5.33
C PRO A 18 14.43 -28.75 5.06
N LYS A 19 13.75 -29.86 4.69
CA LYS A 19 12.32 -29.91 4.43
C LYS A 19 11.57 -29.89 5.77
N ASN A 20 11.83 -28.86 6.55
CA ASN A 20 11.13 -28.58 7.79
C ASN A 20 10.07 -27.51 7.49
N ARG A 21 9.07 -27.89 6.69
CA ARG A 21 7.78 -27.18 6.66
C ARG A 21 7.07 -27.53 7.97
N GLN A 22 7.59 -27.00 9.08
CA GLN A 22 6.84 -27.04 10.33
C GLN A 22 5.51 -26.38 10.08
N ASN A 23 4.46 -27.12 10.38
CA ASN A 23 3.05 -26.76 10.44
C ASN A 23 2.81 -25.24 10.43
N VAL A 24 2.82 -24.64 9.24
CA VAL A 24 2.56 -23.21 9.09
C VAL A 24 1.06 -23.07 9.28
N ALA A 25 0.64 -22.49 10.40
CA ALA A 25 -0.77 -22.21 10.66
C ALA A 25 -1.38 -21.58 9.39
N ALA A 26 -2.51 -22.10 8.92
CA ALA A 26 -3.14 -21.64 7.70
C ALA A 26 -3.44 -20.14 7.81
N ILE A 27 -2.74 -19.33 7.02
CA ILE A 27 -2.96 -17.88 6.99
C ILE A 27 -4.25 -17.62 6.21
N THR A 28 -5.25 -17.07 6.89
CA THR A 28 -6.47 -16.61 6.23
C THR A 28 -6.21 -15.21 5.67
N VAL A 29 -6.30 -15.07 4.35
CA VAL A 29 -6.19 -13.78 3.67
C VAL A 29 -7.61 -13.28 3.40
N GLY A 30 -7.90 -12.06 3.80
CA GLY A 30 -9.20 -11.41 3.60
C GLY A 30 -9.04 -9.95 3.19
N VAL A 31 -10.15 -9.35 2.78
CA VAL A 31 -10.23 -7.94 2.40
C VAL A 31 -10.96 -7.17 3.51
N ASP A 32 -10.39 -6.05 3.95
CA ASP A 32 -11.08 -5.11 4.83
C ASP A 32 -11.85 -4.08 3.98
N PRO A 33 -13.19 -4.03 4.05
CA PRO A 33 -13.99 -3.10 3.26
C PRO A 33 -13.63 -1.63 3.45
N ARG A 34 -13.11 -1.24 4.63
CA ARG A 34 -12.77 0.15 4.94
C ARG A 34 -11.51 0.58 4.19
N VAL A 35 -10.51 -0.30 4.19
CA VAL A 35 -9.25 -0.10 3.45
C VAL A 35 -9.56 -0.02 1.95
N GLU A 36 -10.40 -0.93 1.47
CA GLU A 36 -10.78 -1.01 0.08
C GLU A 36 -11.57 0.23 -0.38
N LEU A 37 -12.57 0.64 0.39
CA LEU A 37 -13.37 1.83 0.07
C LEU A 37 -12.51 3.08 -0.02
N ILE A 38 -11.59 3.30 0.93
CA ILE A 38 -10.70 4.46 0.90
C ILE A 38 -9.76 4.39 -0.30
N GLY A 39 -9.25 3.20 -0.64
CA GLY A 39 -8.46 2.99 -1.85
C GLY A 39 -9.23 3.38 -3.12
N ILE A 40 -10.48 2.94 -3.25
CA ILE A 40 -11.36 3.29 -4.37
C ILE A 40 -11.62 4.79 -4.43
N VAL A 41 -11.91 5.45 -3.30
CA VAL A 41 -12.12 6.91 -3.28
C VAL A 41 -10.89 7.67 -3.80
N PHE A 42 -9.68 7.26 -3.40
CA PHE A 42 -8.44 7.89 -3.88
C PHE A 42 -8.10 7.54 -5.33
N ARG A 43 -8.50 6.36 -5.80
CA ARG A 43 -8.46 5.95 -7.21
C ARG A 43 -9.31 6.89 -8.07
N LEU A 44 -10.59 7.05 -7.73
CA LEU A 44 -11.53 7.95 -8.42
C LEU A 44 -11.06 9.40 -8.37
N ALA A 45 -10.38 9.81 -7.28
CA ALA A 45 -9.78 11.13 -7.14
C ALA A 45 -8.54 11.35 -8.03
N GLY A 46 -8.11 10.34 -8.80
CA GLY A 46 -6.99 10.45 -9.72
C GLY A 46 -5.62 10.26 -9.07
N SER A 47 -5.54 9.70 -7.86
CA SER A 47 -4.26 9.56 -7.14
C SER A 47 -3.36 8.52 -7.84
N PRO A 48 -2.13 8.87 -8.25
CA PRO A 48 -1.26 7.98 -9.03
C PRO A 48 -1.01 6.62 -8.36
N GLU A 49 -0.85 6.59 -7.04
CA GLU A 49 -0.54 5.38 -6.26
C GLU A 49 -1.67 4.35 -6.29
N PHE A 50 -2.90 4.77 -6.58
CA PHE A 50 -4.09 3.92 -6.64
C PHE A 50 -4.49 3.60 -8.08
N ASN A 51 -3.83 4.23 -9.07
CA ASN A 51 -4.17 4.16 -10.49
C ASN A 51 -3.19 3.34 -11.34
N ASP A 52 -2.24 2.64 -10.72
CA ASP A 52 -1.26 1.75 -11.37
C ASP A 52 -1.90 0.69 -12.30
N GLY A 53 -3.14 0.27 -12.02
CA GLY A 53 -3.95 -0.54 -12.94
C GLY A 53 -3.42 -1.94 -13.25
N ARG A 54 -2.57 -2.50 -12.38
CA ARG A 54 -1.93 -3.82 -12.57
C ARG A 54 -2.93 -4.97 -12.69
N ILE A 55 -4.04 -4.91 -11.95
CA ILE A 55 -5.09 -5.92 -11.96
C ILE A 55 -6.27 -5.39 -12.79
N ARG A 56 -6.28 -5.73 -14.08
CA ARG A 56 -7.24 -5.16 -15.06
C ARG A 56 -8.70 -5.50 -14.76
N SER A 57 -8.97 -6.71 -14.26
CA SER A 57 -10.32 -7.13 -13.86
C SER A 57 -10.85 -6.26 -12.73
N TYR A 58 -10.07 -6.11 -11.66
CA TYR A 58 -10.39 -5.24 -10.54
C TYR A 58 -10.65 -3.80 -10.98
N VAL A 59 -9.79 -3.24 -11.84
CA VAL A 59 -10.01 -1.90 -12.40
C VAL A 59 -11.37 -1.83 -13.08
N LYS A 60 -11.66 -2.76 -13.99
CA LYS A 60 -12.92 -2.79 -14.73
C LYS A 60 -14.12 -2.86 -13.78
N ASP A 61 -14.05 -3.69 -12.74
CA ASP A 61 -15.13 -3.87 -11.77
C ASP A 61 -15.36 -2.58 -10.97
N VAL A 62 -14.29 -1.90 -10.54
CA VAL A 62 -14.38 -0.60 -9.85
C VAL A 62 -14.98 0.47 -10.75
N GLU A 63 -14.49 0.61 -11.99
CA GLU A 63 -15.04 1.59 -12.95
C GLU A 63 -16.53 1.31 -13.24
N GLN A 64 -16.89 0.04 -13.43
CA GLN A 64 -18.28 -0.33 -13.70
C GLN A 64 -19.21 -0.02 -12.52
N HIS A 65 -18.75 -0.26 -11.29
CA HIS A 65 -19.57 -0.10 -10.09
C HIS A 65 -19.61 1.34 -9.57
N PHE A 66 -18.50 2.08 -9.67
CA PHE A 66 -18.35 3.36 -8.98
C PHE A 66 -18.26 4.60 -9.89
N ARG A 67 -18.25 4.45 -11.23
CA ARG A 67 -18.17 5.60 -12.17
C ARG A 67 -19.19 6.71 -11.89
N GLU A 68 -20.38 6.37 -11.40
CA GLU A 68 -21.44 7.35 -11.16
C GLU A 68 -21.11 8.29 -9.99
N PHE A 69 -20.13 7.90 -9.17
CA PHE A 69 -19.67 8.65 -8.00
C PHE A 69 -18.43 9.50 -8.27
N ASP A 70 -17.93 9.62 -9.50
CA ASP A 70 -16.79 10.49 -9.84
C ASP A 70 -16.99 11.94 -9.36
N GLY A 71 -18.24 12.42 -9.43
CA GLY A 71 -18.64 13.76 -8.96
C GLY A 71 -18.93 13.87 -7.46
N HIS A 72 -18.85 12.77 -6.71
CA HIS A 72 -19.29 12.70 -5.31
C HIS A 72 -18.43 13.60 -4.40
N PRO A 73 -19.01 14.25 -3.37
CA PRO A 73 -18.26 15.14 -2.48
C PRO A 73 -17.02 14.51 -1.84
N VAL A 74 -17.07 13.21 -1.53
CA VAL A 74 -15.94 12.50 -0.93
C VAL A 74 -14.74 12.38 -1.88
N VAL A 75 -14.98 12.17 -3.17
CA VAL A 75 -13.94 12.06 -4.21
C VAL A 75 -13.27 13.41 -4.40
N LYS A 76 -14.07 14.48 -4.48
CA LYS A 76 -13.58 15.87 -4.51
C LYS A 76 -12.76 16.21 -3.27
N MET A 77 -13.21 15.77 -2.09
CA MET A 77 -12.48 15.96 -0.85
C MET A 77 -11.12 15.23 -0.87
N ALA A 78 -11.07 13.98 -1.34
CA ALA A 78 -9.82 13.23 -1.47
C ALA A 78 -8.83 13.92 -2.43
N ALA A 79 -9.30 14.39 -3.59
CA ALA A 79 -8.48 15.17 -4.52
C ALA A 79 -7.93 16.46 -3.86
N ARG A 80 -8.75 17.17 -3.08
CA ARG A 80 -8.31 18.35 -2.31
C ARG A 80 -7.28 17.99 -1.24
N LEU A 81 -7.47 16.89 -0.49
CA LEU A 81 -6.54 16.45 0.54
C LEU A 81 -5.17 16.12 -0.06
N ARG A 82 -5.14 15.46 -1.23
CA ARG A 82 -3.92 15.24 -1.98
C ARG A 82 -3.21 16.55 -2.31
N ASN A 83 -3.93 17.50 -2.92
CA ASN A 83 -3.32 18.73 -3.41
C ASN A 83 -2.92 19.72 -2.30
N THR A 84 -3.69 19.79 -1.22
CA THR A 84 -3.50 20.80 -0.16
C THR A 84 -2.66 20.29 1.01
N ARG A 85 -2.77 19.00 1.35
CA ARG A 85 -2.09 18.41 2.51
C ARG A 85 -1.00 17.40 2.12
N GLN A 86 -0.78 17.19 0.83
CA GLN A 86 0.16 16.19 0.31
C GLN A 86 -0.17 14.79 0.86
N MET A 87 -1.46 14.50 1.01
CA MET A 87 -1.93 13.20 1.48
C MET A 87 -1.73 12.17 0.36
N SER A 88 -0.70 11.33 0.50
CA SER A 88 -0.35 10.26 -0.44
C SER A 88 -0.03 8.97 0.30
N SER A 89 0.18 7.88 -0.44
CA SER A 89 0.71 6.60 0.05
C SER A 89 0.00 6.05 1.29
N ASP A 90 0.58 6.25 2.47
CA ASP A 90 0.13 5.75 3.78
C ASP A 90 -0.98 6.58 4.41
N GLY A 91 -1.17 7.83 3.97
CA GLY A 91 -2.22 8.72 4.49
C GLY A 91 -3.62 8.12 4.36
N PRO A 92 -4.07 7.73 3.15
CA PRO A 92 -5.38 7.09 2.95
C PRO A 92 -5.54 5.82 3.77
N MET A 93 -4.52 4.96 3.81
CA MET A 93 -4.60 3.72 4.59
C MET A 93 -4.68 4.00 6.09
N SER A 94 -3.95 5.01 6.59
CA SER A 94 -4.06 5.45 7.99
C SER A 94 -5.45 5.99 8.34
N LEU A 95 -6.13 6.63 7.38
CA LEU A 95 -7.50 7.11 7.58
C LEU A 95 -8.50 5.97 7.78
N SER A 96 -8.34 4.85 7.06
CA SER A 96 -9.26 3.71 7.15
C SER A 96 -9.34 3.08 8.55
N VAL A 97 -8.28 3.19 9.35
CA VAL A 97 -8.24 2.70 10.74
C VAL A 97 -9.21 3.48 11.65
N TYR A 98 -9.50 4.73 11.31
CA TYR A 98 -10.37 5.60 12.10
C TYR A 98 -11.84 5.50 11.73
N ILE A 99 -12.18 4.66 10.77
CA ILE A 99 -13.55 4.42 10.32
C ILE A 99 -13.98 3.04 10.84
N ASP A 100 -15.20 2.91 11.32
CA ASP A 100 -15.76 1.62 11.71
C ASP A 100 -16.40 0.88 10.52
N HIS A 101 -16.98 -0.29 10.78
CA HIS A 101 -17.62 -1.09 9.73
C HIS A 101 -18.92 -0.48 9.22
N ASP A 102 -19.52 0.46 9.97
CA ASP A 102 -20.70 1.22 9.57
C ASP A 102 -20.31 2.50 8.79
N LEU A 103 -19.02 2.64 8.45
CA LEU A 103 -18.43 3.78 7.75
C LEU A 103 -18.52 5.10 8.53
N LEU A 104 -18.63 5.01 9.86
CA LEU A 104 -18.66 6.15 10.76
C LEU A 104 -17.28 6.38 11.41
N PRO A 105 -16.96 7.63 11.79
CA PRO A 105 -15.74 7.89 12.56
C PRO A 105 -15.78 7.21 13.93
N THR A 106 -14.75 6.43 14.23
CA THR A 106 -14.59 5.80 15.54
C THR A 106 -14.46 6.84 16.66
N ARG A 107 -15.34 6.74 17.67
CA ARG A 107 -15.39 7.67 18.83
C ARG A 107 -14.08 7.77 19.62
N SER A 108 -13.29 6.70 19.65
CA SER A 108 -12.02 6.65 20.39
C SER A 108 -10.91 7.51 19.77
N SER A 109 -11.04 7.90 18.49
CA SER A 109 -10.05 8.70 17.77
C SER A 109 -10.16 10.20 18.07
N MET A 110 -11.38 10.73 18.22
CA MET A 110 -11.60 12.15 18.49
C MET A 110 -11.00 12.66 19.81
N ASN A 111 -10.73 11.76 20.77
CA ASN A 111 -10.09 12.08 22.05
C ASN A 111 -8.58 11.76 22.09
N SER A 112 -7.98 11.32 20.97
CA SER A 112 -6.58 10.92 20.93
C SER A 112 -5.71 12.05 20.41
N SER A 113 -4.98 12.71 21.31
CA SER A 113 -3.91 13.68 21.01
C SER A 113 -2.69 13.06 20.32
N ARG A 114 -2.85 11.99 19.52
CA ARG A 114 -1.75 11.36 18.79
C ARG A 114 -1.43 12.21 17.57
N PRO A 115 -0.22 12.79 17.48
CA PRO A 115 0.16 13.55 16.30
C PRO A 115 0.17 12.59 15.10
N MET A 116 -0.45 13.00 13.99
CA MET A 116 -0.18 12.37 12.70
C MET A 116 1.34 12.41 12.49
N VAL A 117 1.96 11.24 12.33
CA VAL A 117 3.36 11.16 11.90
C VAL A 117 3.40 11.64 10.45
N ARG A 118 3.65 12.93 10.27
CA ARG A 118 3.80 13.54 8.96
C ARG A 118 5.18 13.17 8.44
N CYS A 119 5.27 12.22 7.52
CA CYS A 119 6.51 11.94 6.81
C CYS A 119 6.72 13.07 5.78
N THR A 120 7.24 14.21 6.22
CA THR A 120 7.69 15.25 5.29
C THR A 120 9.01 14.80 4.68
N LYS A 121 9.00 14.40 3.41
CA LYS A 121 10.23 14.42 2.61
C LYS A 121 10.73 15.87 2.61
N LYS A 122 11.83 16.15 3.33
CA LYS A 122 12.57 17.42 3.19
C LYS A 122 13.02 17.53 1.74
N ALA A 123 12.38 18.37 0.95
CA ALA A 123 12.96 18.88 -0.29
C ALA A 123 14.08 19.86 0.11
N SER A 124 15.32 19.37 0.15
CA SER A 124 16.49 20.24 0.22
C SER A 124 16.77 20.77 -1.18
N ILE A 125 16.20 21.93 -1.50
CA ILE A 125 16.67 22.73 -2.63
C ILE A 125 17.90 23.50 -2.15
N HIS A 126 19.07 23.03 -2.60
CA HIS A 126 20.33 23.76 -2.53
C HIS A 126 20.19 25.03 -3.39
N ALA A 127 20.03 26.19 -2.75
CA ALA A 127 20.44 27.45 -3.35
C ALA A 127 21.94 27.58 -3.11
N LYS A 128 22.73 27.69 -4.18
CA LYS A 128 24.14 28.09 -4.16
C LYS A 128 24.29 29.37 -4.99
N PRO A 129 25.33 30.16 -4.67
CA PRO A 129 25.26 31.62 -4.48
C PRO A 129 25.16 32.44 -5.75
#